data_AF-A0A951V3T3-F1
#
_entry.id   AF-A0A951V3T3-F1
#
_cell.length_a   1.000
_cell.length_b   1.000
_cell.length_c   1.000
_cell.angle_alpha   90.00
_cell.angle_beta   90.00
_cell.angle_gamma   90.00
#
_symmetry.space_group_name_H-M   'P 1'
#
loop_
_entity.id
_entity.type
_entity.pdbx_description
1 polymer ?
#
loop_
_entity_poly.entity_id
_entity_poly.type
_entity_poly.pdbx_seq_one_letter_code
_entity_poly.pdbx_strand_id
1 'polypeptide(L)'
;MIIVFKKDASKKQMQTVEDYLLRHGFKIHPSQGEERTLFGVIGETQKLFPEDFKNFEGVADVFRVLESYKICSRAFHPRDTKVKIGDVTVGGDQLAVIAGPCSIESRDMLLEISKNIIKSGANMIRGGAFKPRSSPYAFQGLGEEGLKYLREAGDMHGCPIVSEIMAIKDIPLFEKYVDVIQIGARNMQNFSLLKELAHVHKPVLLKRGISATIEEWLNSAEYLASEGNNKIILCERGIRTFEPSTRFTLDLSSVPVIRKKSHLPIVVDPSHAMGQRDLVIPMARAAIAAGAHGIMVEVHHKPQEALSDGPQALSFKQFNDLMTEISKIAEAIK
;
A
#
# COMPACT_ATOMS: atom_id res chain seq x y z
N MET A 1 18.55 0.21 19.66
CA MET A 1 19.35 -0.62 18.72
C MET A 1 20.38 -1.39 19.54
N ILE A 2 20.82 -2.56 19.10
CA ILE A 2 21.89 -3.35 19.72
C ILE A 2 23.01 -3.49 18.70
N ILE A 3 24.23 -3.11 19.06
CA ILE A 3 25.43 -3.35 18.25
C ILE A 3 26.22 -4.47 18.90
N VAL A 4 26.55 -5.50 18.14
CA VAL A 4 27.32 -6.66 18.57
C VAL A 4 28.72 -6.55 18.02
N PHE A 5 29.73 -6.62 18.88
CA PHE A 5 31.12 -6.61 18.46
C PHE A 5 31.63 -8.03 18.16
N LYS A 6 32.67 -8.11 17.32
CA LYS A 6 33.44 -9.33 17.11
C LYS A 6 34.12 -9.72 18.42
N LYS A 7 34.35 -11.03 18.61
CA LYS A 7 34.96 -11.58 19.83
C LYS A 7 36.34 -10.97 20.13
N ASP A 8 37.08 -10.65 19.08
CA ASP A 8 38.43 -10.08 19.09
C ASP A 8 38.46 -8.55 18.87
N ALA A 9 37.29 -7.88 18.90
CA ALA A 9 37.23 -6.44 18.72
C ALA A 9 38.07 -5.73 19.78
N SER A 10 39.01 -4.90 19.33
CA SER A 10 39.89 -4.14 20.23
C SER A 10 39.11 -3.04 20.97
N LYS A 11 39.61 -2.65 22.14
CA LYS A 11 39.05 -1.49 22.88
C LYS A 11 38.98 -0.23 22.03
N LYS A 12 39.97 -0.01 21.14
CA LYS A 12 40.01 1.14 20.24
C LYS A 12 38.87 1.11 19.21
N GLN A 13 38.59 -0.07 18.64
CA GLN A 13 37.47 -0.27 17.71
C GLN A 13 36.12 0.01 18.39
N MET A 14 35.92 -0.54 19.61
CA MET A 14 34.73 -0.26 20.41
C MET A 14 34.60 1.23 20.76
N GLN A 15 35.70 1.88 21.18
CA GLN A 15 35.74 3.31 21.48
C GLN A 15 35.33 4.16 20.27
N THR A 16 35.76 3.76 19.07
CA THR A 16 35.44 4.50 17.83
C THR A 16 33.92 4.52 17.57
N VAL A 17 33.24 3.40 17.81
CA VAL A 17 31.78 3.29 17.71
C VAL A 17 31.10 4.08 18.83
N GLU A 18 31.61 3.99 20.06
CA GLU A 18 31.09 4.74 21.20
C GLU A 18 31.18 6.25 20.97
N ASP A 19 32.34 6.75 20.57
CA ASP A 19 32.56 8.16 20.28
C ASP A 19 31.67 8.65 19.13
N TYR A 20 31.42 7.82 18.11
CA TYR A 20 30.48 8.15 17.05
C TYR A 20 29.07 8.32 17.60
N LEU A 21 28.57 7.35 18.38
CA LEU A 21 27.23 7.39 18.96
C LEU A 21 27.04 8.56 19.93
N LEU A 22 28.00 8.80 20.82
CA LEU A 22 27.97 9.91 21.77
C LEU A 22 27.98 11.27 21.06
N ARG A 23 28.79 11.44 20.01
CA ARG A 23 28.83 12.68 19.21
C ARG A 23 27.52 12.98 18.50
N HIS A 24 26.74 11.95 18.18
CA HIS A 24 25.42 12.10 17.55
C HIS A 24 24.27 12.11 18.59
N GLY A 25 24.58 12.25 19.88
CA GLY A 25 23.60 12.45 20.94
C GLY A 25 22.92 11.16 21.45
N PHE A 26 23.45 9.99 21.11
CA PHE A 26 22.94 8.72 21.63
C PHE A 26 23.58 8.36 22.96
N LYS A 27 22.82 7.67 23.81
CA LYS A 27 23.34 7.05 25.03
C LYS A 27 23.66 5.59 24.75
N ILE A 28 24.68 5.09 25.43
CA ILE A 28 25.15 3.71 25.27
C ILE A 28 25.08 3.01 26.61
N HIS A 29 24.58 1.78 26.59
CA HIS A 29 24.66 0.84 27.69
C HIS A 29 25.55 -0.33 27.27
N PRO A 30 26.85 -0.31 27.60
CA PRO A 30 27.73 -1.41 27.29
C PRO A 30 27.38 -2.65 28.14
N SER A 31 27.42 -3.82 27.51
CA SER A 31 27.23 -5.12 28.15
C SER A 31 28.36 -6.03 27.68
N GLN A 32 29.32 -6.27 28.58
CA GLN A 32 30.44 -7.16 28.31
C GLN A 32 30.05 -8.59 28.73
N GLY A 33 29.76 -9.45 27.75
CA GLY A 33 29.55 -10.86 27.98
C GLY A 33 30.87 -11.65 27.98
N GLU A 34 30.80 -12.92 28.38
CA GLU A 34 31.97 -13.83 28.36
C GLU A 34 32.53 -14.04 26.95
N GLU A 35 31.66 -14.06 25.92
CA GLU A 35 32.08 -14.29 24.54
C GLU A 35 32.10 -13.04 23.66
N ARG A 36 31.21 -12.07 23.90
CA ARG A 36 31.07 -10.87 23.07
C ARG A 36 30.66 -9.66 23.89
N THR A 37 31.10 -8.49 23.45
CA THR A 37 30.61 -7.20 23.94
C THR A 37 29.45 -6.71 23.09
N LEU A 38 28.45 -6.12 23.73
CA LEU A 38 27.25 -5.56 23.12
C LEU A 38 27.09 -4.11 23.56
N PHE A 39 26.70 -3.22 22.65
CA PHE A 39 26.24 -1.88 22.98
C PHE A 39 24.73 -1.77 22.78
N GLY A 40 24.01 -1.55 23.88
CA GLY A 40 22.63 -1.10 23.83
C GLY A 40 22.59 0.40 23.54
N VAL A 41 22.07 0.78 22.37
CA VAL A 41 21.96 2.19 21.95
C VAL A 41 20.57 2.71 22.30
N ILE A 42 20.54 3.80 23.07
CA ILE A 42 19.34 4.46 23.60
C ILE A 42 19.23 5.87 23.00
N GLY A 43 18.05 6.23 22.53
CA GLY A 43 17.75 7.51 21.87
C GLY A 43 16.79 7.32 20.69
N GLU A 44 16.74 8.27 19.77
CA GLU A 44 15.95 8.20 18.52
C GLU A 44 16.59 7.26 17.49
N THR A 45 16.75 5.99 17.86
CA THR A 45 17.49 5.00 17.05
C THR A 45 16.85 4.68 15.70
N GLN A 46 15.65 5.20 15.41
CA GLN A 46 15.05 5.19 14.07
C GLN A 46 15.90 5.96 13.06
N LYS A 47 16.62 7.00 13.50
CA LYS A 47 17.52 7.83 12.67
C LYS A 47 18.84 7.14 12.31
N LEU A 48 19.16 6.02 12.97
CA LEU A 48 20.37 5.24 12.73
C LEU A 48 20.07 4.09 11.76
N PHE A 49 20.95 3.82 10.81
CA PHE A 49 20.83 2.64 9.93
C PHE A 49 21.84 1.57 10.34
N PRO A 50 21.44 0.28 10.46
CA PRO A 50 22.37 -0.81 10.77
C PRO A 50 23.61 -0.84 9.85
N GLU A 51 23.45 -0.44 8.59
CA GLU A 51 24.48 -0.36 7.56
C GLU A 51 25.58 0.63 7.91
N ASP A 52 25.26 1.73 8.59
CA ASP A 52 26.23 2.75 9.02
C ASP A 52 27.29 2.14 9.94
N PHE A 53 26.89 1.13 10.73
CA PHE A 53 27.72 0.47 11.73
C PHE A 53 28.44 -0.77 11.19
N LYS A 54 27.96 -1.37 10.09
CA LYS A 54 28.65 -2.50 9.42
C LYS A 54 30.02 -2.09 8.88
N ASN A 55 30.24 -0.80 8.60
CA ASN A 55 31.52 -0.26 8.15
C ASN A 55 32.55 -0.07 9.27
N PHE A 56 32.14 -0.13 10.54
CA PHE A 56 33.07 0.02 11.65
C PHE A 56 33.82 -1.30 11.87
N GLU A 57 35.15 -1.21 11.81
CA GLU A 57 36.01 -2.34 12.13
C GLU A 57 35.73 -2.81 13.57
N GLY A 58 35.56 -4.13 13.76
CA GLY A 58 35.20 -4.72 15.06
C GLY A 58 33.71 -4.89 15.31
N VAL A 59 32.82 -4.32 14.50
CA VAL A 59 31.37 -4.64 14.54
C VAL A 59 31.14 -5.99 13.85
N ALA A 60 30.36 -6.86 14.50
CA ALA A 60 29.94 -8.15 13.97
C ALA A 60 28.53 -8.06 13.38
N ASP A 61 27.57 -7.57 14.16
CA ASP A 61 26.16 -7.48 13.79
C ASP A 61 25.47 -6.28 14.45
N VAL A 62 24.34 -5.87 13.88
CA VAL A 62 23.55 -4.74 14.37
C VAL A 62 22.07 -5.07 14.27
N PHE A 63 21.37 -4.98 15.39
CA PHE A 63 19.96 -5.32 15.51
C PHE A 63 19.12 -4.10 15.89
N ARG A 64 18.03 -3.86 15.15
CA ARG A 64 17.03 -2.89 15.58
C ARG A 64 16.17 -3.50 16.71
N VAL A 65 15.86 -2.66 17.69
CA VAL A 65 14.94 -3.01 18.80
C VAL A 65 13.57 -2.40 18.57
N LEU A 66 13.53 -1.17 18.02
CA LEU A 66 12.31 -0.46 17.64
C LEU A 66 12.11 -0.54 16.13
N GLU A 67 10.86 -0.43 15.69
CA GLU A 67 10.51 -0.31 14.28
C GLU A 67 11.18 0.91 13.64
N SER A 68 11.49 0.81 12.35
CA SER A 68 12.11 1.92 11.60
C SER A 68 11.14 3.06 11.27
N TYR A 69 9.83 2.80 11.31
CA TYR A 69 8.75 3.77 11.10
C TYR A 69 8.08 4.12 12.44
N LYS A 70 7.76 5.39 12.67
CA LYS A 70 7.21 5.88 13.93
C LYS A 70 5.78 6.35 13.78
N ILE A 71 5.52 7.30 12.88
CA ILE A 71 4.21 7.95 12.70
C ILE A 71 3.16 6.93 12.30
N CYS A 72 3.48 6.03 11.37
CA CYS A 72 2.57 4.98 10.91
C CYS A 72 2.45 3.79 11.88
N SER A 73 3.21 3.78 12.99
CA SER A 73 3.20 2.67 13.95
C SER A 73 2.04 2.77 14.93
N ARG A 74 1.44 1.62 15.26
CA ARG A 74 0.42 1.55 16.32
C ARG A 74 1.01 1.83 17.70
N ALA A 75 2.30 1.53 17.90
CA ALA A 75 3.00 1.85 19.15
C ALA A 75 3.02 3.36 19.44
N PHE A 76 3.16 4.19 18.41
CA PHE A 76 3.12 5.64 18.53
C PHE A 76 1.70 6.22 18.41
N HIS A 77 0.85 5.65 17.56
CA HIS A 77 -0.54 6.06 17.39
C HIS A 77 -1.49 4.86 17.58
N PRO A 78 -1.96 4.59 18.82
CA PRO A 78 -2.69 3.36 19.14
C PRO A 78 -4.07 3.21 18.50
N ARG A 79 -4.74 4.34 18.22
CA ARG A 79 -6.12 4.37 17.68
C ARG A 79 -6.12 4.19 16.17
N ASP A 80 -7.12 3.50 15.63
CA ASP A 80 -7.25 3.32 14.18
C ASP A 80 -7.44 4.66 13.46
N THR A 81 -6.74 4.83 12.35
CA THR A 81 -6.98 5.93 11.41
C THR A 81 -8.19 5.61 10.56
N LYS A 82 -9.14 6.54 10.52
CA LYS A 82 -10.31 6.50 9.65
C LYS A 82 -10.14 7.53 8.55
N VAL A 83 -10.00 7.07 7.30
CA VAL A 83 -9.81 7.95 6.14
C VAL A 83 -11.18 8.22 5.51
N LYS A 84 -11.70 9.44 5.73
CA LYS A 84 -12.96 9.90 5.16
C LYS A 84 -12.76 10.44 3.74
N ILE A 85 -13.55 9.93 2.79
CA ILE A 85 -13.56 10.30 1.37
C ILE A 85 -15.03 10.46 0.96
N GLY A 86 -15.52 11.70 0.91
CA GLY A 86 -16.97 11.93 0.78
C GLY A 86 -17.72 11.25 1.93
N ASP A 87 -18.68 10.39 1.59
CA ASP A 87 -19.47 9.60 2.54
C ASP A 87 -18.84 8.24 2.88
N VAL A 88 -17.76 7.86 2.21
CA VAL A 88 -17.03 6.61 2.48
C VAL A 88 -15.98 6.85 3.55
N THR A 89 -15.86 5.92 4.50
CA THR A 89 -14.81 5.95 5.52
C THR A 89 -14.07 4.62 5.53
N VAL A 90 -12.83 4.63 5.03
CA VAL A 90 -11.96 3.45 5.05
C VAL A 90 -11.33 3.34 6.44
N GLY A 91 -11.41 2.16 7.06
CA GLY A 91 -11.09 1.98 8.48
C GLY A 91 -12.28 2.15 9.42
N GLY A 92 -13.48 2.41 8.88
CA GLY A 92 -14.75 2.44 9.62
C GLY A 92 -15.47 1.09 9.64
N ASP A 93 -16.77 1.12 9.94
CA ASP A 93 -17.61 -0.08 10.11
C ASP A 93 -18.16 -0.63 8.78
N GLN A 94 -18.06 0.19 7.71
CA GLN A 94 -18.41 -0.16 6.34
C GLN A 94 -17.19 -0.69 5.59
N LEU A 95 -17.41 -1.68 4.73
CA LEU A 95 -16.37 -2.14 3.81
C LEU A 95 -16.14 -1.10 2.71
N ALA A 96 -14.87 -0.76 2.48
CA ALA A 96 -14.46 0.02 1.33
C ALA A 96 -14.39 -0.88 0.08
N VAL A 97 -15.34 -0.76 -0.83
CA VAL A 97 -15.36 -1.55 -2.08
C VAL A 97 -15.07 -0.62 -3.25
N ILE A 98 -13.83 -0.70 -3.73
CA ILE A 98 -13.32 0.06 -4.86
C ILE A 98 -13.43 -0.82 -6.11
N ALA A 99 -14.28 -0.47 -7.06
CA ALA A 99 -14.50 -1.29 -8.24
C ALA A 99 -14.49 -0.47 -9.53
N GLY A 100 -14.20 -1.10 -10.66
CA GLY A 100 -14.18 -0.45 -11.97
C GLY A 100 -13.15 -1.06 -12.90
N PRO A 101 -12.98 -0.51 -14.11
CA PRO A 101 -12.11 -1.11 -15.12
C PRO A 101 -10.61 -0.93 -14.80
N CYS A 102 -9.79 -1.81 -15.38
CA CYS A 102 -8.34 -1.68 -15.30
C CYS A 102 -7.85 -0.39 -15.96
N SER A 103 -8.38 -0.09 -17.14
CA SER A 103 -8.10 1.12 -17.92
C SER A 103 -9.41 1.77 -18.33
N ILE A 104 -9.41 3.10 -18.44
CA ILE A 104 -10.56 3.81 -19.00
C ILE A 104 -10.42 3.78 -20.52
N GLU A 105 -11.30 3.07 -21.21
CA GLU A 105 -11.21 2.82 -22.66
C GLU A 105 -12.13 3.77 -23.45
N SER A 106 -13.31 4.09 -22.90
CA SER A 106 -14.23 5.10 -23.42
C SER A 106 -15.12 5.64 -22.30
N ARG A 107 -15.78 6.77 -22.58
CA ARG A 107 -16.78 7.36 -21.67
C ARG A 107 -17.92 6.38 -21.42
N ASP A 108 -18.59 5.92 -22.47
CA ASP A 108 -19.80 5.09 -22.36
C ASP A 108 -19.55 3.78 -21.60
N MET A 109 -18.39 3.15 -21.85
CA MET A 109 -17.95 1.97 -21.10
C MET A 109 -17.87 2.25 -19.60
N LEU A 110 -17.25 3.36 -19.22
CA LEU A 110 -17.07 3.72 -17.82
C LEU A 110 -18.41 4.06 -17.15
N LEU A 111 -19.32 4.73 -17.87
CA LEU A 111 -20.65 5.04 -17.36
C LEU A 111 -21.49 3.76 -17.16
N GLU A 112 -21.41 2.81 -18.09
CA GLU A 112 -22.08 1.52 -17.96
C GLU A 112 -21.52 0.71 -16.78
N ILE A 113 -20.19 0.61 -16.65
CA ILE A 113 -19.54 -0.12 -15.57
C ILE A 113 -19.88 0.53 -14.22
N SER A 114 -19.71 1.85 -14.09
CA SER A 114 -19.98 2.58 -12.84
C SER A 114 -21.42 2.37 -12.37
N LYS A 115 -22.40 2.47 -13.26
CA LYS A 115 -23.81 2.20 -12.94
C LYS A 115 -24.02 0.80 -12.37
N ASN A 116 -23.41 -0.23 -12.97
CA ASN A 116 -23.62 -1.62 -12.55
C ASN A 116 -22.89 -1.94 -11.23
N ILE A 117 -21.67 -1.45 -11.03
CA ILE A 117 -20.92 -1.72 -9.79
C ILE A 117 -21.55 -1.00 -8.59
N ILE A 118 -22.02 0.25 -8.76
CA ILE A 118 -22.68 1.01 -7.69
C ILE A 118 -24.02 0.35 -7.33
N LYS A 119 -24.81 -0.06 -8.33
CA LYS A 119 -26.05 -0.84 -8.10
C LYS A 119 -25.79 -2.13 -7.31
N SER A 120 -24.63 -2.75 -7.51
CA SER A 120 -24.23 -3.98 -6.79
C SER A 120 -23.65 -3.72 -5.40
N GLY A 121 -23.43 -2.46 -5.02
CA GLY A 121 -22.95 -2.06 -3.69
C GLY A 121 -21.49 -1.64 -3.61
N ALA A 122 -20.80 -1.41 -4.73
CA ALA A 122 -19.52 -0.69 -4.69
C ALA A 122 -19.76 0.75 -4.17
N ASN A 123 -18.82 1.29 -3.41
CA ASN A 123 -18.92 2.65 -2.86
C ASN A 123 -17.80 3.58 -3.32
N MET A 124 -16.85 3.08 -4.11
CA MET A 124 -15.84 3.90 -4.80
C MET A 124 -15.60 3.36 -6.21
N ILE A 125 -15.35 4.27 -7.16
CA ILE A 125 -15.13 3.93 -8.57
C ILE A 125 -13.64 4.05 -8.87
N ARG A 126 -13.01 3.01 -9.42
CA ARG A 126 -11.63 3.09 -9.92
C ARG A 126 -11.54 3.12 -11.44
N GLY A 127 -10.49 3.73 -11.97
CA GLY A 127 -10.18 3.68 -13.40
C GLY A 127 -8.76 4.17 -13.69
N GLY A 128 -8.01 3.40 -14.48
CA GLY A 128 -6.66 3.79 -14.89
C GLY A 128 -6.69 4.72 -16.10
N ALA A 129 -6.41 6.01 -15.91
CA ALA A 129 -6.29 6.99 -16.98
C ALA A 129 -4.89 7.00 -17.65
N PHE A 130 -3.86 6.61 -16.88
CA PHE A 130 -2.48 6.47 -17.33
C PHE A 130 -2.04 5.02 -17.11
N LYS A 131 -1.39 4.38 -18.08
CA LYS A 131 -0.99 2.97 -17.98
C LYS A 131 0.53 2.81 -18.16
N PRO A 132 1.25 2.26 -17.16
CA PRO A 132 2.66 1.91 -17.31
C PRO A 132 2.73 0.62 -18.12
N ARG A 133 3.01 0.71 -19.42
CA ARG A 133 3.10 -0.46 -20.30
C ARG A 133 4.55 -0.80 -20.62
N SER A 134 4.86 -2.09 -20.60
CA SER A 134 6.18 -2.59 -21.01
C SER A 134 6.44 -2.39 -22.51
N SER A 135 5.39 -2.30 -23.33
CA SER A 135 5.49 -2.05 -24.78
C SER A 135 4.96 -0.65 -25.10
N PRO A 136 5.68 0.14 -25.93
CA PRO A 136 5.22 1.48 -26.35
C PRO A 136 4.00 1.42 -27.28
N TYR A 137 3.74 0.28 -27.94
CA TYR A 137 2.60 0.11 -28.85
C TYR A 137 1.30 -0.28 -28.14
N ALA A 138 1.38 -0.60 -26.85
CA ALA A 138 0.20 -0.93 -26.08
C ALA A 138 -0.60 0.34 -25.73
N PHE A 139 -1.89 0.19 -25.47
CA PHE A 139 -2.74 1.29 -25.01
C PHE A 139 -2.16 1.95 -23.76
N GLN A 140 -1.87 3.26 -23.87
CA GLN A 140 -1.21 4.07 -22.84
C GLN A 140 -2.20 4.71 -21.84
N GLY A 141 -3.50 4.59 -22.11
CA GLY A 141 -4.55 5.32 -21.39
C GLY A 141 -4.97 6.60 -22.11
N LEU A 142 -6.06 7.20 -21.65
CA LEU A 142 -6.64 8.43 -22.22
C LEU A 142 -6.11 9.72 -21.57
N GLY A 143 -5.23 9.62 -20.57
CA GLY A 143 -4.70 10.77 -19.84
C GLY A 143 -5.82 11.60 -19.19
N GLU A 144 -5.75 12.93 -19.32
CA GLU A 144 -6.74 13.84 -18.74
C GLU A 144 -8.19 13.53 -19.18
N GLU A 145 -8.43 13.15 -20.44
CA GLU A 145 -9.78 12.82 -20.89
C GLU A 145 -10.36 11.63 -20.12
N GLY A 146 -9.52 10.63 -19.83
CA GLY A 146 -9.91 9.51 -18.96
C GLY A 146 -10.29 9.97 -17.55
N LEU A 147 -9.55 10.92 -16.97
CA LEU A 147 -9.88 11.47 -15.65
C LEU A 147 -11.18 12.29 -15.66
N LYS A 148 -11.47 13.02 -16.75
CA LYS A 148 -12.75 13.72 -16.91
C LYS A 148 -13.93 12.74 -16.93
N TYR A 149 -13.80 11.64 -17.68
CA TYR A 149 -14.83 10.59 -17.69
C TYR A 149 -15.00 9.94 -16.31
N LEU A 150 -13.90 9.72 -15.59
CA LEU A 150 -13.95 9.16 -14.23
C LEU A 150 -14.63 10.12 -13.26
N ARG A 151 -14.31 11.42 -13.33
CA ARG A 151 -14.97 12.46 -12.52
C ARG A 151 -16.47 12.52 -12.81
N GLU A 152 -16.85 12.52 -14.10
CA GLU A 152 -18.25 12.49 -14.51
C GLU A 152 -18.99 11.26 -13.94
N ALA A 153 -18.39 10.07 -14.03
CA ALA A 153 -18.96 8.86 -13.45
C ALA A 153 -19.11 8.98 -11.92
N GLY A 154 -18.12 9.54 -11.22
CA GLY A 154 -18.19 9.82 -9.79
C GLY A 154 -19.33 10.78 -9.44
N ASP A 155 -19.46 11.88 -10.18
CA ASP A 155 -20.48 12.91 -9.93
C ASP A 155 -21.90 12.40 -10.15
N MET A 156 -22.13 11.63 -11.22
CA MET A 156 -23.44 11.05 -11.51
C MET A 156 -23.95 10.12 -10.39
N HIS A 157 -23.06 9.42 -9.71
CA HIS A 157 -23.42 8.48 -8.65
C HIS A 157 -23.16 9.02 -7.25
N GLY A 158 -22.65 10.26 -7.11
CA GLY A 158 -22.23 10.82 -5.83
C GLY A 158 -21.13 10.00 -5.14
N CYS A 159 -20.29 9.29 -5.91
CA CYS A 159 -19.31 8.35 -5.39
C CYS A 159 -17.87 8.86 -5.58
N PRO A 160 -16.97 8.62 -4.60
CA PRO A 160 -15.57 8.97 -4.76
C PRO A 160 -14.87 8.16 -5.85
N ILE A 161 -13.86 8.78 -6.48
CA ILE A 161 -13.06 8.14 -7.53
C ILE A 161 -11.59 7.92 -7.13
N VAL A 162 -11.05 6.79 -7.59
CA VAL A 162 -9.67 6.36 -7.36
C VAL A 162 -8.96 6.20 -8.71
N SER A 163 -7.81 6.86 -8.89
CA SER A 163 -6.99 6.69 -10.09
C SER A 163 -5.51 6.66 -9.75
N GLU A 164 -4.70 5.98 -10.57
CA GLU A 164 -3.27 5.80 -10.34
C GLU A 164 -2.45 6.91 -11.00
N ILE A 165 -1.61 7.58 -10.21
CA ILE A 165 -0.66 8.57 -10.70
C ILE A 165 0.67 7.90 -11.08
N MET A 166 1.25 8.32 -12.21
CA MET A 166 2.52 7.78 -12.71
C MET A 166 3.70 8.70 -12.41
N ALA A 167 3.49 10.02 -12.47
CA ALA A 167 4.56 11.00 -12.43
C ALA A 167 4.16 12.26 -11.65
N ILE A 168 5.16 12.93 -11.07
CA ILE A 168 5.01 14.17 -10.29
C ILE A 168 4.32 15.28 -11.09
N LYS A 169 4.64 15.40 -12.39
CA LYS A 169 4.05 16.42 -13.27
C LYS A 169 2.52 16.35 -13.39
N ASP A 170 1.93 15.18 -13.09
CA ASP A 170 0.49 14.95 -13.21
C ASP A 170 -0.25 15.29 -11.91
N ILE A 171 0.44 15.67 -10.82
CA ILE A 171 -0.18 16.01 -9.53
C ILE A 171 -1.28 17.07 -9.66
N PRO A 172 -1.07 18.22 -10.34
CA PRO A 172 -2.11 19.25 -10.46
C PRO A 172 -3.40 18.73 -11.11
N LEU A 173 -3.26 17.80 -12.06
CA LEU A 173 -4.38 17.15 -12.73
C LEU A 173 -5.14 16.22 -11.78
N PHE A 174 -4.42 15.46 -10.95
CA PHE A 174 -5.01 14.57 -9.96
C PHE A 174 -5.70 15.34 -8.83
N GLU A 175 -5.15 16.46 -8.38
CA GLU A 175 -5.81 17.31 -7.38
C GLU A 175 -7.16 17.84 -7.87
N LYS A 176 -7.23 18.17 -9.17
CA LYS A 176 -8.44 18.67 -9.82
C LYS A 176 -9.55 17.63 -9.92
N TYR A 177 -9.23 16.40 -10.33
CA TYR A 177 -10.27 15.42 -10.69
C TYR A 177 -10.44 14.30 -9.66
N VAL A 178 -9.38 13.85 -8.99
CA VAL A 178 -9.37 12.57 -8.27
C VAL A 178 -9.60 12.77 -6.77
N ASP A 179 -10.35 11.85 -6.15
CA ASP A 179 -10.63 11.89 -4.70
C ASP A 179 -9.59 11.12 -3.90
N VAL A 180 -9.10 10.00 -4.43
CA VAL A 180 -8.03 9.18 -3.84
C VAL A 180 -6.94 8.92 -4.87
N ILE A 181 -5.73 9.38 -4.58
CA ILE A 181 -4.57 9.19 -5.46
C ILE A 181 -3.98 7.81 -5.17
N GLN A 182 -4.04 6.90 -6.13
CA GLN A 182 -3.38 5.60 -6.02
C GLN A 182 -1.91 5.69 -6.44
N ILE A 183 -1.03 5.11 -5.63
CA ILE A 183 0.36 4.84 -5.97
C ILE A 183 0.47 3.35 -6.27
N GLY A 184 0.79 3.03 -7.52
CA GLY A 184 0.95 1.65 -7.96
C GLY A 184 2.14 0.94 -7.34
N ALA A 185 2.11 -0.39 -7.35
CA ALA A 185 3.17 -1.22 -6.76
C ALA A 185 4.58 -0.93 -7.31
N ARG A 186 4.69 -0.49 -8.57
CA ARG A 186 5.96 -0.11 -9.21
C ARG A 186 6.53 1.21 -8.67
N ASN A 187 5.67 2.08 -8.15
CA ASN A 187 6.01 3.38 -7.60
C ASN A 187 6.03 3.39 -6.07
N MET A 188 5.86 2.23 -5.39
CA MET A 188 5.83 2.17 -3.91
C MET A 188 7.09 2.80 -3.28
N GLN A 189 8.26 2.65 -3.91
CA GLN A 189 9.53 3.25 -3.46
C GLN A 189 10.00 4.38 -4.37
N ASN A 190 9.11 4.98 -5.15
CA ASN A 190 9.42 6.23 -5.85
C ASN A 190 9.36 7.38 -4.84
N PHE A 191 10.39 7.49 -3.99
CA PHE A 191 10.41 8.41 -2.85
C PHE A 191 10.24 9.87 -3.28
N SER A 192 10.73 10.25 -4.47
CA SER A 192 10.49 11.57 -5.03
C SER A 192 9.00 11.83 -5.23
N LEU A 193 8.27 10.87 -5.82
CA LEU A 193 6.81 10.96 -5.96
C LEU A 193 6.10 10.95 -4.59
N LEU A 194 6.54 10.11 -3.65
CA LEU A 194 5.94 10.05 -2.31
C LEU A 194 6.04 11.40 -1.58
N LYS A 195 7.21 12.03 -1.60
CA LYS A 195 7.45 13.32 -0.95
C LYS A 195 6.54 14.41 -1.52
N GLU A 196 6.43 14.51 -2.84
CA GLU A 196 5.55 15.50 -3.47
C GLU A 196 4.07 15.23 -3.13
N LEU A 197 3.63 13.97 -3.12
CA LEU A 197 2.26 13.61 -2.76
C LEU A 197 1.94 13.80 -1.27
N ALA A 198 2.96 13.93 -0.41
CA ALA A 198 2.76 14.23 1.00
C ALA A 198 2.29 15.66 1.25
N HIS A 199 2.51 16.57 0.29
CA HIS A 199 2.04 17.95 0.37
C HIS A 199 0.65 18.14 -0.24
N VAL A 200 0.09 17.09 -0.87
CA VAL A 200 -1.24 17.11 -1.48
C VAL A 200 -2.31 16.83 -0.41
N HIS A 201 -3.40 17.59 -0.42
CA HIS A 201 -4.49 17.43 0.56
C HIS A 201 -5.51 16.32 0.23
N LYS A 202 -5.11 15.31 -0.55
CA LYS A 202 -5.95 14.16 -0.93
C LYS A 202 -5.47 12.88 -0.25
N PRO A 203 -6.38 11.95 0.10
CA PRO A 203 -6.01 10.61 0.51
C PRO A 203 -5.15 9.87 -0.53
N VAL A 204 -4.21 9.07 -0.05
CA VAL A 204 -3.31 8.26 -0.88
C VAL A 204 -3.55 6.77 -0.62
N LEU A 205 -3.84 6.01 -1.68
CA LEU A 205 -3.89 4.55 -1.64
C LEU A 205 -2.53 4.01 -2.10
N LEU A 206 -1.75 3.49 -1.16
CA LEU A 206 -0.39 2.99 -1.39
C LEU A 206 -0.40 1.47 -1.57
N LYS A 207 -0.20 1.00 -2.81
CA LYS A 207 -0.04 -0.43 -3.09
C LYS A 207 1.30 -0.96 -2.60
N ARG A 208 1.31 -2.14 -2.01
CA ARG A 208 2.53 -2.87 -1.67
C ARG A 208 3.34 -3.17 -2.94
N GLY A 209 4.65 -2.97 -2.86
CA GLY A 209 5.60 -3.27 -3.92
C GLY A 209 5.70 -4.77 -4.17
N ILE A 210 6.04 -5.14 -5.41
CA ILE A 210 6.02 -6.53 -5.89
C ILE A 210 6.90 -7.47 -5.05
N SER A 211 7.97 -6.97 -4.45
CA SER A 211 8.87 -7.77 -3.60
C SER A 211 9.13 -7.11 -2.25
N ALA A 212 8.28 -6.16 -1.87
CA ALA A 212 8.48 -5.39 -0.65
C ALA A 212 8.09 -6.21 0.58
N THR A 213 8.91 -6.14 1.62
CA THR A 213 8.54 -6.55 2.97
C THR A 213 7.47 -5.60 3.55
N ILE A 214 6.81 -6.05 4.61
CA ILE A 214 5.84 -5.20 5.35
C ILE A 214 6.53 -3.96 5.93
N GLU A 215 7.77 -4.10 6.41
CA GLU A 215 8.53 -2.99 6.97
C GLU A 215 8.87 -1.95 5.91
N GLU A 216 9.38 -2.35 4.74
CA GLU A 216 9.64 -1.42 3.63
C GLU A 216 8.37 -0.70 3.17
N TRP A 217 7.23 -1.41 3.14
CA TRP A 217 5.95 -0.82 2.78
C TRP A 217 5.47 0.22 3.79
N LEU A 218 5.61 -0.06 5.09
CA LEU A 218 5.29 0.90 6.15
C LEU A 218 6.26 2.09 6.19
N ASN A 219 7.54 1.90 5.82
CA ASN A 219 8.45 3.04 5.63
C ASN A 219 8.03 3.90 4.42
N SER A 220 7.55 3.31 3.32
CA SER A 220 6.98 4.11 2.22
C SER A 220 5.75 4.91 2.66
N ALA A 221 4.91 4.35 3.54
CA ALA A 221 3.82 5.12 4.15
C ALA A 221 4.35 6.23 5.08
N GLU A 222 5.42 5.95 5.83
CA GLU A 222 6.09 6.92 6.70
C GLU A 222 6.58 8.14 5.91
N TYR A 223 7.10 7.99 4.69
CA TYR A 223 7.47 9.12 3.83
C TYR A 223 6.30 10.08 3.53
N LEU A 224 5.09 9.54 3.37
CA LEU A 224 3.89 10.37 3.18
C LEU A 224 3.50 11.06 4.49
N ALA A 225 3.54 10.32 5.60
CA ALA A 225 3.11 10.79 6.91
C ALA A 225 4.08 11.83 7.50
N SER A 226 5.39 11.63 7.38
CA SER A 226 6.44 12.51 7.93
C SER A 226 6.47 13.88 7.27
N GLU A 227 6.06 13.95 6.02
CA GLU A 227 6.03 15.18 5.21
C GLU A 227 4.64 15.86 5.25
N GLY A 228 3.64 15.26 5.92
CA GLY A 228 2.39 15.92 6.31
C GLY A 228 1.07 15.24 5.91
N ASN A 229 1.09 14.17 5.09
CA ASN A 229 -0.13 13.49 4.65
C ASN A 229 -0.39 12.20 5.44
N ASN A 230 -1.23 12.29 6.46
CA ASN A 230 -1.63 11.15 7.28
C ASN A 230 -2.87 10.39 6.75
N LYS A 231 -3.41 10.79 5.58
CA LYS A 231 -4.61 10.16 4.98
C LYS A 231 -4.20 9.01 4.05
N ILE A 232 -3.57 7.98 4.62
CA ILE A 232 -2.98 6.87 3.87
C ILE A 232 -3.85 5.62 3.99
N ILE A 233 -4.09 4.94 2.87
CA ILE A 233 -4.73 3.63 2.79
C ILE A 233 -3.72 2.64 2.21
N LEU A 234 -3.45 1.56 2.93
CA LEU A 234 -2.57 0.50 2.47
C LEU A 234 -3.36 -0.48 1.59
N CYS A 235 -2.82 -0.88 0.45
CA CYS A 235 -3.38 -1.93 -0.42
C CYS A 235 -2.40 -3.12 -0.63
N GLU A 236 -2.71 -4.27 -0.03
CA GLU A 236 -2.02 -5.54 -0.32
C GLU A 236 -2.45 -6.04 -1.70
N ARG A 237 -1.51 -6.52 -2.51
CA ARG A 237 -1.76 -6.83 -3.93
C ARG A 237 -0.93 -8.00 -4.47
N GLY A 238 -0.36 -8.79 -3.57
CA GLY A 238 0.50 -9.92 -3.83
C GLY A 238 1.96 -9.57 -4.03
N ILE A 239 2.81 -10.50 -3.59
CA ILE A 239 4.26 -10.46 -3.73
C ILE A 239 4.74 -11.51 -4.74
N ARG A 240 5.91 -11.26 -5.32
CA ARG A 240 6.59 -12.22 -6.19
C ARG A 240 7.22 -13.31 -5.34
N THR A 241 6.98 -14.54 -5.73
CA THR A 241 7.57 -15.74 -5.15
C THR A 241 8.06 -16.64 -6.29
N PHE A 242 8.40 -17.90 -5.99
CA PHE A 242 8.72 -18.91 -6.98
C PHE A 242 7.48 -19.54 -7.64
N GLU A 243 6.27 -19.26 -7.14
CA GLU A 243 5.03 -19.93 -7.56
C GLU A 243 4.49 -19.36 -8.89
N PRO A 244 4.36 -20.17 -9.96
CA PRO A 244 3.92 -19.70 -11.28
C PRO A 244 2.40 -19.76 -11.52
N SER A 245 1.61 -20.46 -10.70
CA SER A 245 0.17 -20.65 -10.95
C SER A 245 -0.67 -19.38 -10.79
N THR A 246 -0.14 -18.33 -10.17
CA THR A 246 -0.78 -17.02 -10.01
C THR A 246 0.17 -15.91 -10.44
N ARG A 247 -0.35 -14.72 -10.77
CA ARG A 247 0.51 -13.59 -11.17
C ARG A 247 1.44 -13.16 -10.02
N PHE A 248 0.91 -13.18 -8.80
CA PHE A 248 1.62 -12.94 -7.54
C PHE A 248 0.99 -13.82 -6.44
N THR A 249 1.78 -14.19 -5.44
CA THR A 249 1.25 -14.82 -4.24
C THR A 249 0.61 -13.75 -3.36
N LEU A 250 -0.70 -13.83 -3.15
CA LEU A 250 -1.39 -12.91 -2.25
C LEU A 250 -1.03 -13.22 -0.80
N ASP A 251 -0.28 -12.31 -0.18
CA ASP A 251 0.11 -12.42 1.23
C ASP A 251 -1.04 -11.94 2.12
N LEU A 252 -2.05 -12.80 2.34
CA LEU A 252 -3.16 -12.48 3.24
C LEU A 252 -2.72 -12.33 4.71
N SER A 253 -1.56 -12.88 5.09
CA SER A 253 -1.02 -12.70 6.43
C SER A 253 -0.64 -11.24 6.70
N SER A 254 -0.38 -10.46 5.65
CA SER A 254 -0.07 -9.04 5.79
C SER A 254 -1.24 -8.25 6.38
N VAL A 255 -2.49 -8.67 6.16
CA VAL A 255 -3.67 -8.00 6.71
C VAL A 255 -3.65 -7.95 8.25
N PRO A 256 -3.67 -9.08 8.99
CA PRO A 256 -3.61 -9.05 10.44
C PRO A 256 -2.27 -8.49 10.98
N VAL A 257 -1.15 -8.71 10.28
CA VAL A 257 0.15 -8.15 10.68
C VAL A 257 0.14 -6.62 10.62
N ILE A 258 -0.36 -6.04 9.53
CA ILE A 258 -0.50 -4.59 9.38
C ILE A 258 -1.48 -4.05 10.43
N ARG A 259 -2.64 -4.69 10.64
CA ARG A 259 -3.58 -4.28 11.69
C ARG A 259 -2.93 -4.26 13.08
N LYS A 260 -2.03 -5.19 13.39
CA LYS A 260 -1.30 -5.20 14.65
C LYS A 260 -0.23 -4.11 14.72
N LYS A 261 0.56 -3.93 13.66
CA LYS A 261 1.75 -3.05 13.64
C LYS A 261 1.43 -1.58 13.34
N SER A 262 0.37 -1.31 12.61
CA SER A 262 -0.02 0.02 12.12
C SER A 262 -1.49 0.30 12.43
N HIS A 263 -1.80 1.58 12.56
CA HIS A 263 -3.17 2.09 12.69
C HIS A 263 -3.80 2.46 11.34
N LEU A 264 -3.04 2.42 10.24
CA LEU A 264 -3.53 2.76 8.92
C LEU A 264 -4.52 1.70 8.42
N PRO A 265 -5.59 2.11 7.70
CA PRO A 265 -6.49 1.15 7.09
C PRO A 265 -5.79 0.38 5.96
N ILE A 266 -6.08 -0.92 5.89
CA ILE A 266 -5.63 -1.84 4.85
C ILE A 266 -6.79 -2.42 4.03
N VAL A 267 -6.69 -2.36 2.71
CA VAL A 267 -7.55 -3.03 1.72
C VAL A 267 -6.73 -4.06 0.92
N VAL A 268 -7.41 -4.92 0.16
CA VAL A 268 -6.76 -5.97 -0.65
C VAL A 268 -7.19 -5.90 -2.12
N ASP A 269 -6.24 -6.05 -3.04
CA ASP A 269 -6.46 -6.16 -4.49
C ASP A 269 -6.27 -7.62 -4.95
N PRO A 270 -7.34 -8.44 -4.92
CA PRO A 270 -7.27 -9.82 -5.39
C PRO A 270 -7.14 -9.93 -6.91
N SER A 271 -7.63 -8.95 -7.67
CA SER A 271 -7.60 -8.97 -9.15
C SER A 271 -6.17 -8.98 -9.67
N HIS A 272 -5.34 -8.04 -9.24
CA HIS A 272 -3.96 -7.98 -9.69
C HIS A 272 -3.07 -9.06 -9.07
N ALA A 273 -3.36 -9.47 -7.83
CA ALA A 273 -2.60 -10.52 -7.17
C ALA A 273 -2.77 -11.84 -7.92
N MET A 274 -4.02 -12.26 -8.16
CA MET A 274 -4.29 -13.53 -8.81
C MET A 274 -4.01 -13.49 -10.31
N GLY A 275 -4.41 -12.40 -10.98
CA GLY A 275 -4.31 -12.27 -12.44
C GLY A 275 -5.26 -13.21 -13.21
N GLN A 276 -6.21 -13.84 -12.52
CA GLN A 276 -7.16 -14.81 -13.07
C GLN A 276 -8.53 -14.63 -12.40
N ARG A 277 -9.58 -14.53 -13.23
CA ARG A 277 -10.93 -14.13 -12.84
C ARG A 277 -11.58 -15.05 -11.80
N ASP A 278 -11.41 -16.36 -11.96
CA ASP A 278 -11.96 -17.41 -11.10
C ASP A 278 -11.37 -17.40 -9.68
N LEU A 279 -10.14 -16.92 -9.53
CA LEU A 279 -9.49 -16.78 -8.23
C LEU A 279 -9.82 -15.47 -7.50
N VAL A 280 -10.39 -14.48 -8.19
CA VAL A 280 -10.69 -13.16 -7.58
C VAL A 280 -11.72 -13.27 -6.46
N ILE A 281 -12.84 -13.96 -6.68
CA ILE A 281 -13.93 -14.04 -5.68
C ILE A 281 -13.47 -14.81 -4.43
N PRO A 282 -12.88 -16.01 -4.53
CA PRO A 282 -12.37 -16.72 -3.36
C PRO A 282 -11.37 -15.90 -2.55
N MET A 283 -10.48 -15.15 -3.20
CA MET A 283 -9.47 -14.34 -2.51
C MET A 283 -10.02 -13.04 -1.93
N ALA A 284 -11.03 -12.43 -2.56
CA ALA A 284 -11.75 -11.32 -1.97
C ALA A 284 -12.48 -11.73 -0.68
N ARG A 285 -13.12 -12.89 -0.67
CA ARG A 285 -13.73 -13.47 0.54
C ARG A 285 -12.70 -13.68 1.65
N ALA A 286 -11.57 -14.30 1.31
CA ALA A 286 -10.50 -14.55 2.26
C ALA A 286 -9.89 -13.24 2.81
N ALA A 287 -9.77 -12.20 1.98
CA ALA A 287 -9.32 -10.88 2.42
C ALA A 287 -10.26 -10.26 3.46
N ILE A 288 -11.57 -10.30 3.22
CA ILE A 288 -12.56 -9.80 4.19
C ILE A 288 -12.53 -10.63 5.47
N ALA A 289 -12.52 -11.97 5.35
CA ALA A 289 -12.42 -12.87 6.51
C ALA A 289 -11.13 -12.67 7.33
N ALA A 290 -10.03 -12.28 6.69
CA ALA A 290 -8.77 -11.94 7.36
C ALA A 290 -8.79 -10.57 8.07
N GLY A 291 -9.87 -9.79 7.92
CA GLY A 291 -10.07 -8.50 8.57
C GLY A 291 -9.63 -7.30 7.73
N ALA A 292 -9.56 -7.41 6.40
CA ALA A 292 -9.31 -6.26 5.54
C ALA A 292 -10.47 -5.25 5.65
N HIS A 293 -10.16 -3.96 5.61
CA HIS A 293 -11.17 -2.89 5.66
C HIS A 293 -11.91 -2.70 4.33
N GLY A 294 -11.55 -3.48 3.32
CA GLY A 294 -12.08 -3.33 1.97
C GLY A 294 -11.30 -4.10 0.93
N ILE A 295 -11.79 -4.02 -0.30
CA ILE A 295 -11.19 -4.65 -1.48
C ILE A 295 -11.15 -3.67 -2.64
N MET A 296 -10.19 -3.89 -3.55
CA MET A 296 -10.15 -3.25 -4.85
C MET A 296 -10.22 -4.28 -5.97
N VAL A 297 -11.25 -4.20 -6.81
CA VAL A 297 -11.58 -5.24 -7.80
C VAL A 297 -11.72 -4.66 -9.20
N GLU A 298 -11.21 -5.39 -10.19
CA GLU A 298 -11.39 -5.05 -11.59
C GLU A 298 -12.69 -5.63 -12.13
N VAL A 299 -13.50 -4.77 -12.76
CA VAL A 299 -14.79 -5.13 -13.36
C VAL A 299 -14.83 -4.58 -14.78
N HIS A 300 -15.30 -5.39 -15.73
CA HIS A 300 -15.45 -4.98 -17.11
C HIS A 300 -16.77 -5.50 -17.69
N HIS A 301 -17.43 -4.69 -18.52
CA HIS A 301 -18.68 -5.05 -19.19
C HIS A 301 -18.50 -6.25 -20.15
N LYS A 302 -17.34 -6.31 -20.83
CA LYS A 302 -16.94 -7.41 -21.72
C LYS A 302 -15.47 -7.81 -21.47
N PRO A 303 -15.16 -8.60 -20.44
CA PRO A 303 -13.77 -8.87 -20.05
C PRO A 303 -12.87 -9.43 -21.17
N GLN A 304 -13.44 -10.20 -22.09
CA GLN A 304 -12.76 -10.78 -23.26
C GLN A 304 -12.35 -9.74 -24.33
N GLU A 305 -12.96 -8.55 -24.36
CA GLU A 305 -12.65 -7.48 -25.31
C GLU A 305 -11.80 -6.36 -24.69
N ALA A 306 -11.43 -6.47 -23.40
CA ALA A 306 -10.73 -5.42 -22.67
C ALA A 306 -9.32 -5.14 -23.22
N LEU A 307 -8.94 -3.87 -23.34
CA LEU A 307 -7.63 -3.40 -23.82
C LEU A 307 -6.48 -3.66 -22.83
N SER A 308 -6.83 -4.01 -21.59
CA SER A 308 -5.89 -4.39 -20.54
C SER A 308 -6.55 -5.28 -19.51
N ASP A 309 -5.81 -6.30 -19.04
CA ASP A 309 -6.14 -7.04 -17.81
C ASP A 309 -7.53 -7.73 -17.82
N GLY A 310 -8.05 -8.03 -19.01
CA GLY A 310 -9.27 -8.82 -19.22
C GLY A 310 -9.30 -10.18 -18.50
N PRO A 311 -8.19 -10.95 -18.39
CA PRO A 311 -8.18 -12.24 -17.71
C PRO A 311 -8.56 -12.22 -16.23
N GLN A 312 -8.38 -11.10 -15.52
CA GLN A 312 -8.77 -10.97 -14.10
C GLN A 312 -10.03 -10.12 -13.86
N ALA A 313 -10.49 -9.37 -14.85
CA ALA A 313 -11.66 -8.50 -14.69
C ALA A 313 -12.94 -9.34 -14.55
N LEU A 314 -13.71 -9.10 -13.49
CA LEU A 314 -15.02 -9.74 -13.28
C LEU A 314 -16.06 -9.19 -14.27
N SER A 315 -17.00 -10.04 -14.67
CA SER A 315 -18.26 -9.61 -15.28
C SER A 315 -19.20 -8.99 -14.23
N PHE A 316 -20.26 -8.29 -14.67
CA PHE A 316 -21.25 -7.72 -13.75
C PHE A 316 -21.92 -8.76 -12.86
N LYS A 317 -22.28 -9.93 -13.41
CA LYS A 317 -22.87 -11.02 -12.63
C LYS A 317 -21.91 -11.48 -11.53
N GLN A 318 -20.65 -11.71 -11.87
CA GLN A 318 -19.64 -12.15 -10.90
C GLN A 318 -19.36 -11.10 -9.83
N PHE A 319 -19.38 -9.81 -10.19
CA PHE A 319 -19.23 -8.74 -9.21
C PHE A 319 -20.43 -8.68 -8.25
N ASN A 320 -21.66 -8.85 -8.74
CA ASN A 320 -22.84 -8.94 -7.89
C ASN A 320 -22.81 -10.17 -6.95
N ASP A 321 -22.38 -11.33 -7.47
CA ASP A 321 -22.19 -12.55 -6.69
C ASP A 321 -21.14 -12.30 -5.57
N LEU A 322 -20.00 -11.70 -5.92
CA LEU A 322 -18.97 -11.29 -4.97
C LEU A 322 -19.52 -10.39 -3.85
N MET A 323 -20.26 -9.34 -4.20
CA MET A 323 -20.82 -8.39 -3.23
C MET A 323 -21.76 -9.06 -2.23
N THR A 324 -22.59 -9.99 -2.71
CA THR A 324 -23.47 -10.78 -1.86
C THR A 324 -22.68 -11.65 -0.88
N GLU A 325 -21.60 -12.29 -1.35
CA GLU A 325 -20.77 -13.18 -0.53
C GLU A 325 -19.95 -12.43 0.53
N ILE A 326 -19.29 -11.33 0.17
CA ILE A 326 -18.47 -10.56 1.12
C ILE A 326 -19.32 -9.86 2.17
N SER A 327 -20.55 -9.45 1.84
CA SER A 327 -21.47 -8.84 2.81
C SER A 327 -21.80 -9.81 3.94
N LYS A 328 -22.13 -11.07 3.60
CA LYS A 328 -22.40 -12.13 4.58
C LYS A 328 -21.18 -12.45 5.45
N ILE A 329 -19.99 -12.48 4.85
CA ILE A 329 -18.75 -12.72 5.60
C ILE A 329 -18.49 -11.56 6.56
N ALA A 330 -18.63 -10.32 6.09
CA ALA A 330 -18.43 -9.13 6.92
C ALA A 330 -19.40 -9.07 8.10
N GLU A 331 -20.64 -9.52 7.93
CA GLU A 331 -21.62 -9.64 9.01
C GLU A 331 -21.23 -10.73 10.01
N ALA A 332 -20.72 -11.88 9.54
CA ALA A 332 -20.38 -13.02 10.39
C ALA A 332 -19.11 -12.82 11.25
N ILE A 333 -18.22 -11.92 10.85
CA ILE A 333 -16.94 -11.65 11.56
C ILE A 333 -16.98 -10.38 12.43
N LYS A 334 -18.12 -9.68 12.46
CA LYS A 334 -18.29 -8.43 13.23
C LYS A 334 -18.37 -8.64 14.73
#